data_AF-D6XBI4-F1
#
_entry.id   AF-D6XBI4-F1
#
_cell.length_a   1.000
_cell.length_b   1.000
_cell.length_c   1.000
_cell.angle_alpha   90.00
_cell.angle_beta   90.00
_cell.angle_gamma   90.00
#
_symmetry.space_group_name_H-M   'P 1'
#
loop_
_entity.id
_entity.type
_entity.pdbx_description
1 polymer ?
#
loop_
_entity_poly.entity_id
_entity_poly.type
_entity_poly.pdbx_seq_one_letter_code
_entity_poly.pdbx_strand_id
1 'polypeptide(L)'
;MTRMGDVLAGFHAAWEFDSDSVLIRYERGIRTPKLFQALGERRIPLEAIAGVTLTPGKRGTVVLHAEPRPGADPLMEAAAGQLKEGCDPYRLVLPADKETLAEYYMDELRALLKEDDEPAERFLVPAPEVPLQFKAYDGKASFDGSTVRFRWFWTGASSAKWKAGDQSFPVSELTGVEWRSPEVFEGHLRLLRGEPGPAQADQDPAAVVFGLGYGPVHESLPFAAAVLAAVRRRGPA
;
A
#
# COMPACT_ATOMS: atom_id res chain seq x y z
N MET A 1 -19.29 4.64 26.80
CA MET A 1 -20.34 4.27 25.83
C MET A 1 -19.92 4.89 24.51
N THR A 2 -19.11 4.15 23.75
CA THR A 2 -18.77 4.43 22.36
C THR A 2 -20.08 4.64 21.61
N ARG A 3 -20.30 5.84 21.04
CA ARG A 3 -21.42 6.00 20.12
C ARG A 3 -20.92 5.50 18.77
N MET A 4 -21.48 4.39 18.32
CA MET A 4 -21.34 3.85 16.98
C MET A 4 -21.43 5.01 15.96
N GLY A 5 -20.35 5.32 15.23
CA GLY A 5 -20.27 6.47 14.32
C GLY A 5 -19.48 7.70 14.82
N ASP A 6 -18.75 7.60 15.92
CA ASP A 6 -17.87 8.68 16.37
C ASP A 6 -16.69 8.91 15.40
N VAL A 7 -16.35 10.18 15.18
CA VAL A 7 -15.33 10.60 14.20
C VAL A 7 -14.19 11.36 14.89
N LEU A 8 -12.96 10.88 14.69
CA LEU A 8 -11.74 11.57 15.10
C LEU A 8 -11.04 12.19 13.90
N ALA A 9 -11.20 13.50 13.74
CA ALA A 9 -10.59 14.27 12.64
C ALA A 9 -9.15 14.69 12.96
N GLY A 10 -8.20 14.35 12.08
CA GLY A 10 -6.80 14.77 12.10
C GLY A 10 -6.42 15.68 10.93
N PHE A 11 -5.12 15.86 10.68
CA PHE A 11 -4.63 16.78 9.64
C PHE A 11 -4.80 16.27 8.21
N HIS A 12 -4.69 14.97 7.99
CA HIS A 12 -4.68 14.34 6.66
C HIS A 12 -5.71 13.22 6.50
N ALA A 13 -6.43 12.90 7.57
CA ALA A 13 -7.45 11.88 7.58
C ALA A 13 -8.43 12.13 8.72
N ALA A 14 -9.60 11.51 8.63
CA ALA A 14 -10.52 11.30 9.74
C ALA A 14 -10.76 9.80 9.91
N TRP A 15 -10.83 9.34 11.15
CA TRP A 15 -11.16 7.96 11.49
C TRP A 15 -12.59 7.90 12.04
N GLU A 16 -13.41 7.05 11.46
CA GLU A 16 -14.73 6.70 11.98
C GLU A 16 -14.65 5.32 12.62
N PHE A 17 -15.09 5.21 13.86
CA PHE A 17 -15.02 3.96 14.63
C PHE A 17 -16.37 3.24 14.56
N ASP A 18 -16.34 2.02 14.06
CA ASP A 18 -17.46 1.09 14.01
C ASP A 18 -17.19 -0.09 14.96
N SER A 19 -18.20 -0.92 15.17
CA SER A 19 -18.13 -2.11 16.04
C SER A 19 -17.18 -3.20 15.53
N ASP A 20 -16.92 -3.25 14.22
CA ASP A 20 -16.12 -4.30 13.57
C ASP A 20 -14.97 -3.75 12.71
N SER A 21 -14.83 -2.42 12.61
CA SER A 21 -13.86 -1.79 11.71
C SER A 21 -13.58 -0.34 12.05
N VAL A 22 -12.48 0.17 11.50
CA VAL A 22 -12.17 1.59 11.43
C VAL A 22 -12.26 2.04 9.97
N LEU A 23 -13.09 3.04 9.68
CA LEU A 23 -13.11 3.68 8.37
C LEU A 23 -12.15 4.87 8.38
N ILE A 24 -11.09 4.79 7.58
CA ILE A 24 -10.13 5.86 7.39
C ILE A 24 -10.53 6.63 6.13
N ARG A 25 -10.94 7.89 6.30
CA ARG A 25 -11.19 8.82 5.18
C ARG A 25 -10.01 9.76 5.03
N TYR A 26 -9.37 9.77 3.87
CA TYR A 26 -8.25 10.66 3.63
C TYR A 26 -8.69 12.04 3.13
N GLU A 27 -8.12 13.08 3.72
CA GLU A 27 -8.40 14.46 3.35
C GLU A 27 -7.72 14.85 2.04
N ARG A 28 -8.44 15.54 1.16
CA ARG A 28 -7.87 16.07 -0.09
C ARG A 28 -7.19 17.41 0.17
N GLY A 29 -5.97 17.60 -0.32
CA GLY A 29 -5.28 18.88 -0.16
C GLY A 29 -3.86 18.89 -0.73
N ILE A 30 -3.33 20.09 -0.96
CA ILE A 30 -2.00 20.31 -1.55
C ILE A 30 -0.87 19.78 -0.65
N ARG A 31 -1.11 19.71 0.67
CA ARG A 31 -0.15 19.18 1.65
C ARG A 31 -0.40 17.73 2.04
N THR A 32 -1.48 17.11 1.56
CA THR A 32 -1.73 15.69 1.80
C THR A 32 -0.84 14.85 0.90
N PRO A 33 -0.19 13.79 1.41
CA PRO A 33 0.49 12.80 0.57
C PRO A 33 -0.41 12.34 -0.59
N LYS A 34 0.14 12.34 -1.82
CA LYS A 34 -0.63 11.90 -3.00
C LYS A 34 -1.12 10.46 -2.88
N LEU A 35 -0.42 9.61 -2.12
CA LEU A 35 -0.85 8.23 -1.89
C LEU A 35 -2.22 8.19 -1.22
N PHE A 36 -2.47 9.05 -0.25
CA PHE A 36 -3.77 9.11 0.43
C PHE A 36 -4.89 9.54 -0.53
N GLN A 37 -4.61 10.44 -1.46
CA GLN A 37 -5.56 10.83 -2.51
C GLN A 37 -5.86 9.66 -3.45
N ALA A 38 -4.85 8.86 -3.79
CA ALA A 38 -5.00 7.67 -4.62
C ALA A 38 -5.78 6.55 -3.91
N LEU A 39 -5.66 6.45 -2.58
CA LEU A 39 -6.38 5.47 -1.76
C LEU A 39 -7.84 5.90 -1.48
N GLY A 40 -8.10 7.21 -1.36
CA GLY A 40 -9.44 7.75 -1.10
C GLY A 40 -9.94 7.46 0.32
N GLU A 41 -10.57 6.31 0.52
CA GLU A 41 -11.01 5.84 1.84
C GLU A 41 -10.72 4.35 1.99
N ARG A 42 -10.56 3.91 3.25
CA ARG A 42 -10.24 2.51 3.56
C ARG A 42 -11.00 2.05 4.78
N ARG A 43 -11.87 1.04 4.60
CA ARG A 43 -12.47 0.31 5.72
C ARG A 43 -11.49 -0.77 6.17
N ILE A 44 -11.01 -0.66 7.40
CA ILE A 44 -10.05 -1.59 8.01
C ILE A 44 -10.82 -2.45 9.03
N PRO A 45 -11.05 -3.74 8.76
CA PRO A 45 -11.62 -4.64 9.76
C PRO A 45 -10.75 -4.66 11.02
N LEU A 46 -11.35 -4.74 12.22
CA LEU A 46 -10.58 -4.85 13.47
C LEU A 46 -9.70 -6.10 13.48
N GLU A 47 -10.13 -7.18 12.83
CA GLU A 47 -9.33 -8.40 12.63
C GLU A 47 -8.05 -8.19 11.80
N ALA A 48 -7.95 -7.07 11.08
CA ALA A 48 -6.77 -6.69 10.31
C ALA A 48 -5.78 -5.81 11.12
N ILE A 49 -6.09 -5.49 12.38
CA ILE A 49 -5.28 -4.64 13.25
C ILE A 49 -4.70 -5.50 14.36
N ALA A 50 -3.37 -5.53 14.48
CA ALA A 50 -2.65 -6.24 15.54
C ALA A 50 -2.49 -5.38 16.80
N GLY A 51 -2.43 -4.06 16.66
CA GLY A 51 -2.24 -3.17 17.79
C GLY A 51 -2.61 -1.73 17.49
N VAL A 52 -2.69 -0.91 18.53
CA VAL A 52 -2.85 0.53 18.40
C VAL A 52 -1.91 1.22 19.38
N THR A 53 -1.22 2.24 18.92
CA THR A 53 -0.29 3.05 19.71
C THR A 53 -0.61 4.53 19.61
N LEU A 54 -0.32 5.25 20.69
CA LEU A 54 -0.36 6.71 20.74
C LEU A 54 1.05 7.21 21.05
N THR A 55 1.59 8.06 20.19
CA THR A 55 2.97 8.55 20.32
C THR A 55 3.07 10.05 20.07
N PRO A 56 4.04 10.75 20.68
CA PRO A 56 4.34 12.13 20.32
C PRO A 56 4.73 12.24 18.84
N GLY A 57 4.17 13.23 18.15
CA GLY A 57 4.48 13.55 16.76
C GLY A 57 5.39 14.77 16.60
N LYS A 58 5.46 15.29 15.38
CA LYS A 58 6.31 16.45 15.05
C LYS A 58 5.55 17.75 15.33
N ARG A 59 6.26 18.80 15.79
CA ARG A 59 5.68 20.15 15.97
C ARG A 59 4.48 20.19 16.94
N GLY A 60 4.56 19.45 18.04
CA GLY A 60 3.51 19.46 19.06
C GLY A 60 2.22 18.78 18.60
N THR A 61 2.34 17.75 17.77
CA THR A 61 1.22 16.87 17.40
C THR A 61 1.29 15.57 18.20
N VAL A 62 0.19 14.83 18.21
CA VAL A 62 0.14 13.44 18.68
C VAL A 62 -0.27 12.54 17.51
N VAL A 63 0.18 11.29 17.50
CA VAL A 63 -0.10 10.33 16.43
C VAL A 63 -0.75 9.09 17.01
N LEU A 64 -2.01 8.86 16.63
CA LEU A 64 -2.69 7.58 16.82
C LEU A 64 -2.35 6.69 15.62
N HIS A 65 -1.79 5.51 15.88
CA HIS A 65 -1.31 4.60 14.85
C HIS A 65 -1.92 3.22 15.05
N ALA A 66 -2.59 2.69 14.02
CA ALA A 66 -3.09 1.32 14.01
C ALA A 66 -2.08 0.43 13.29
N GLU A 67 -1.61 -0.62 13.95
CA GLU A 67 -0.60 -1.51 13.41
C GLU A 67 -1.30 -2.63 12.63
N PRO A 68 -1.17 -2.69 11.30
CA PRO A 68 -1.80 -3.72 10.51
C PRO A 68 -1.19 -5.09 10.82
N ARG A 69 -2.05 -6.10 10.95
CA ARG A 69 -1.60 -7.48 11.13
C ARG A 69 -0.83 -7.95 9.87
N PRO A 70 0.31 -8.64 10.01
CA PRO A 70 1.06 -9.16 8.86
C PRO A 70 0.16 -9.96 7.92
N GLY A 71 0.29 -9.77 6.61
CA GLY A 71 -0.55 -10.45 5.62
C GLY A 71 -2.01 -9.99 5.51
N ALA A 72 -2.48 -9.05 6.33
CA ALA A 72 -3.88 -8.60 6.31
C ALA A 72 -4.17 -7.50 5.27
N ASP A 73 -3.19 -6.65 4.97
CA ASP A 73 -3.35 -5.54 4.01
C ASP A 73 -2.40 -5.71 2.80
N PRO A 74 -2.91 -5.88 1.57
CA PRO A 74 -2.07 -6.02 0.39
C PRO A 74 -1.19 -4.79 0.10
N LEU A 75 -1.62 -3.59 0.51
CA LEU A 75 -0.83 -2.37 0.34
C LEU A 75 0.41 -2.39 1.25
N MET A 76 0.23 -2.75 2.51
CA MET A 76 1.33 -2.80 3.48
C MET A 76 2.25 -3.98 3.22
N GLU A 77 1.70 -5.11 2.80
CA GLU A 77 2.46 -6.28 2.36
C GLU A 77 3.34 -5.95 1.15
N ALA A 78 2.78 -5.30 0.12
CA ALA A 78 3.53 -4.88 -1.05
C ALA A 78 4.59 -3.80 -0.73
N ALA A 79 4.31 -2.92 0.23
CA ALA A 79 5.27 -1.90 0.67
C ALA A 79 6.48 -2.49 1.40
N ALA A 80 6.32 -3.65 2.06
CA ALA A 80 7.37 -4.36 2.78
C ALA A 80 8.21 -3.44 3.69
N GLY A 81 7.55 -2.54 4.43
CA GLY A 81 8.21 -1.60 5.36
C GLY A 81 8.98 -0.45 4.71
N GLN A 82 8.96 -0.28 3.39
CA GLN A 82 9.71 0.77 2.69
C GLN A 82 8.97 2.12 2.60
N LEU A 83 7.72 2.21 3.08
CA LEU A 83 6.97 3.46 3.11
C LEU A 83 7.57 4.43 4.13
N LYS A 84 7.75 5.68 3.72
CA LYS A 84 8.05 6.76 4.66
C LYS A 84 6.89 6.92 5.63
N GLU A 85 7.22 7.27 6.88
CA GLU A 85 6.27 7.58 7.95
C GLU A 85 5.15 8.53 7.50
N GLY A 86 5.46 9.58 6.73
CA GLY A 86 4.47 10.54 6.26
C GLY A 86 3.51 10.01 5.18
N CYS A 87 3.77 8.84 4.63
CA CYS A 87 2.93 8.16 3.64
C CYS A 87 2.23 6.92 4.22
N ASP A 88 2.38 6.66 5.52
CA ASP A 88 1.76 5.52 6.18
C ASP A 88 0.24 5.75 6.30
N PRO A 89 -0.60 4.92 5.64
CA PRO A 89 -2.04 5.08 5.62
C PRO A 89 -2.73 4.80 6.96
N TYR A 90 -2.02 4.25 7.94
CA TYR A 90 -2.53 3.89 9.27
C TYR A 90 -2.18 4.90 10.37
N ARG A 91 -1.60 6.05 10.01
CA ARG A 91 -1.24 7.11 10.96
C ARG A 91 -2.24 8.25 10.92
N LEU A 92 -2.89 8.52 12.06
CA LEU A 92 -3.72 9.70 12.26
C LEU A 92 -2.95 10.74 13.07
N VAL A 93 -2.47 11.78 12.38
CA VAL A 93 -1.79 12.92 13.02
C VAL A 93 -2.82 13.93 13.51
N LEU A 94 -2.76 14.23 14.80
CA LEU A 94 -3.72 15.07 15.53
C LEU A 94 -3.00 16.26 16.20
N PRO A 95 -3.67 17.42 16.35
CA PRO A 95 -3.16 18.49 17.22
C PRO A 95 -3.09 18.02 18.69
N ALA A 96 -2.17 18.59 19.47
CA ALA A 96 -1.95 18.17 20.87
C ALA A 96 -3.19 18.31 21.78
N ASP A 97 -4.08 19.26 21.52
CA ASP A 97 -5.32 19.43 22.28
C ASP A 97 -6.31 18.25 22.14
N LYS A 98 -6.06 17.34 21.18
CA LYS A 98 -6.81 16.10 21.00
C LYS A 98 -6.18 14.88 21.65
N GLU A 99 -5.09 15.01 22.40
CA GLU A 99 -4.36 13.89 23.02
C GLU A 99 -5.26 13.03 23.91
N THR A 100 -5.97 13.62 24.88
CA THR A 100 -6.90 12.89 25.76
C THR A 100 -8.01 12.16 25.00
N LEU A 101 -8.49 12.75 23.89
CA LEU A 101 -9.50 12.10 23.05
C LEU A 101 -8.89 10.93 22.25
N ALA A 102 -7.64 11.07 21.80
CA ALA A 102 -6.91 10.01 21.11
C ALA A 102 -6.57 8.85 22.05
N GLU A 103 -6.21 9.13 23.30
CA GLU A 103 -6.03 8.13 24.37
C GLU A 103 -7.31 7.32 24.58
N TYR A 104 -8.45 7.99 24.68
CA TYR A 104 -9.76 7.33 24.80
C TYR A 104 -10.01 6.33 23.66
N TYR A 105 -9.84 6.74 22.40
CA TYR A 105 -10.06 5.84 21.26
C TYR A 105 -9.00 4.75 21.13
N MET A 106 -7.76 5.01 21.56
CA MET A 106 -6.73 3.97 21.63
C MET A 106 -7.16 2.86 22.60
N ASP A 107 -7.64 3.21 23.79
CA ASP A 107 -8.07 2.24 24.81
C ASP A 107 -9.33 1.48 24.35
N GLU A 108 -10.31 2.17 23.75
CA GLU A 108 -11.51 1.54 23.19
C GLU A 108 -11.17 0.55 22.07
N LEU A 109 -10.27 0.93 21.14
CA LEU A 109 -9.82 0.01 20.09
C LEU A 109 -9.08 -1.19 20.69
N ARG A 110 -8.13 -0.95 21.59
CA ARG A 110 -7.37 -2.03 22.24
C ARG A 110 -8.27 -3.05 22.93
N ALA A 111 -9.37 -2.61 23.55
CA ALA A 111 -10.33 -3.50 24.20
C ALA A 111 -11.10 -4.40 23.21
N LEU A 112 -11.15 -4.04 21.93
CA LEU A 112 -11.84 -4.79 20.87
C LEU A 112 -10.90 -5.68 20.03
N LEU A 113 -9.59 -5.43 20.07
CA LEU A 113 -8.62 -6.21 19.32
C LEU A 113 -8.45 -7.61 19.93
N LYS A 114 -8.24 -8.60 19.05
CA LYS A 114 -7.86 -9.94 19.46
C LYS A 114 -6.38 -9.94 19.81
N GLU A 115 -6.01 -10.58 20.91
CA GLU A 115 -4.62 -10.93 21.21
C GLU A 115 -4.21 -12.11 20.33
N ASP A 116 -3.87 -11.82 19.08
CA ASP A 116 -3.44 -12.80 18.08
C ASP A 116 -2.29 -12.22 17.26
N ASP A 117 -1.09 -12.76 17.50
CA ASP A 117 0.14 -12.38 16.80
C ASP A 117 0.33 -13.18 15.49
N GLU A 118 -0.58 -14.10 15.14
CA GLU A 118 -0.46 -14.88 13.92
C GLU A 118 -0.72 -14.02 12.67
N PRO A 119 0.10 -14.17 11.61
CA PRO A 119 -0.17 -13.54 10.32
C PRO A 119 -1.56 -13.92 9.78
N ALA A 120 -2.21 -12.99 9.07
CA ALA A 120 -3.47 -13.30 8.43
C ALA A 120 -3.30 -14.30 7.27
N GLU A 121 -4.14 -15.33 7.27
CA GLU A 121 -4.18 -16.34 6.20
C GLU A 121 -4.57 -15.75 4.83
N ARG A 122 -5.29 -14.62 4.84
CA ARG A 122 -5.72 -13.89 3.65
C ARG A 122 -5.68 -12.39 3.88
N PHE A 123 -5.68 -11.64 2.79
CA PHE A 123 -5.94 -10.20 2.86
C PHE A 123 -7.36 -9.95 3.36
N LEU A 124 -7.46 -9.18 4.44
CA LEU A 124 -8.70 -8.74 5.08
C LEU A 124 -9.09 -7.34 4.62
N VAL A 125 -8.09 -6.50 4.30
CA VAL A 125 -8.32 -5.15 3.78
C VAL A 125 -8.51 -5.21 2.25
N PRO A 126 -9.52 -4.51 1.70
CA PRO A 126 -9.72 -4.43 0.26
C PRO A 126 -8.48 -3.90 -0.48
N ALA A 127 -8.14 -4.54 -1.59
CA ALA A 127 -7.08 -4.08 -2.48
C ALA A 127 -7.53 -2.84 -3.28
N PRO A 128 -6.60 -2.02 -3.77
CA PRO A 128 -6.92 -0.93 -4.69
C PRO A 128 -7.70 -1.39 -5.92
N GLU A 129 -8.67 -0.59 -6.35
CA GLU A 129 -9.55 -0.92 -7.47
C GLU A 129 -8.81 -0.90 -8.80
N VAL A 130 -9.11 -1.89 -9.65
CA VAL A 130 -8.59 -2.01 -11.02
C VAL A 130 -9.61 -1.46 -12.02
N PRO A 131 -9.20 -0.97 -13.20
CA PRO A 131 -7.86 -1.02 -13.78
C PRO A 131 -6.89 0.03 -13.23
N LEU A 132 -5.61 -0.34 -13.13
CA LEU A 132 -4.52 0.54 -12.71
C LEU A 132 -3.43 0.64 -13.78
N GLN A 133 -2.78 1.79 -13.85
CA GLN A 133 -1.63 1.99 -14.72
C GLN A 133 -0.72 3.08 -14.17
N PHE A 134 0.56 3.00 -14.49
CA PHE A 134 1.52 4.07 -14.18
C PHE A 134 2.65 4.10 -15.20
N LYS A 135 3.36 5.22 -15.28
CA LYS A 135 4.57 5.35 -16.08
C LYS A 135 5.79 5.10 -15.21
N ALA A 136 6.56 4.08 -15.56
CA ALA A 136 7.91 3.86 -15.09
C ALA A 136 8.91 4.62 -16.01
N TYR A 137 10.18 4.58 -15.66
CA TYR A 137 11.22 5.25 -16.45
C TYR A 137 11.42 4.58 -17.82
N ASP A 138 11.41 3.25 -17.82
CA ASP A 138 11.68 2.41 -19.00
C ASP A 138 10.41 1.95 -19.73
N GLY A 139 9.22 2.22 -19.20
CA GLY A 139 7.98 1.79 -19.81
C GLY A 139 6.71 2.20 -19.08
N LYS A 140 5.58 1.71 -19.58
CA LYS A 140 4.27 1.83 -18.95
C LYS A 140 3.84 0.47 -18.42
N ALA A 141 3.40 0.43 -17.16
CA ALA A 141 2.74 -0.72 -16.57
C ALA A 141 1.22 -0.52 -16.54
N SER A 142 0.46 -1.58 -16.82
CA SER A 142 -0.99 -1.60 -16.70
C SER A 142 -1.47 -2.95 -16.15
N PHE A 143 -2.51 -2.93 -15.33
CA PHE A 143 -3.13 -4.11 -14.74
C PHE A 143 -4.66 -3.98 -14.79
N ASP A 144 -5.32 -5.00 -15.34
CA ASP A 144 -6.78 -5.04 -15.53
C ASP A 144 -7.51 -5.92 -14.50
N GLY A 145 -6.79 -6.45 -13.51
CA GLY A 145 -7.32 -7.44 -12.55
C GLY A 145 -6.96 -8.89 -12.89
N SER A 146 -6.58 -9.17 -14.14
CA SER A 146 -6.24 -10.52 -14.62
C SER A 146 -4.84 -10.61 -15.23
N THR A 147 -4.35 -9.53 -15.84
CA THR A 147 -3.11 -9.54 -16.63
C THR A 147 -2.33 -8.25 -16.41
N VAL A 148 -1.06 -8.39 -16.04
CA VAL A 148 -0.10 -7.27 -16.01
C VAL A 148 0.54 -7.13 -17.38
N ARG A 149 0.62 -5.91 -17.91
CA ARG A 149 1.28 -5.63 -19.20
C ARG A 149 2.34 -4.54 -19.03
N PHE A 150 3.48 -4.75 -19.67
CA PHE A 150 4.54 -3.77 -19.79
C PHE A 150 4.75 -3.37 -21.24
N ARG A 151 4.73 -2.05 -21.49
CA ARG A 151 5.01 -1.45 -22.78
C ARG A 151 6.27 -0.60 -22.70
N TRP A 152 7.27 -0.89 -23.52
CA TRP A 152 8.58 -0.25 -23.38
C TRP A 152 8.65 1.14 -24.01
N PHE A 153 9.37 2.04 -23.36
CA PHE A 153 9.73 3.34 -23.91
C PHE A 153 11.10 3.26 -24.56
N TRP A 154 11.18 3.68 -25.82
CA TRP A 154 12.39 3.62 -26.62
C TRP A 154 13.60 4.37 -26.03
N THR A 155 13.38 5.42 -25.22
CA THR A 155 14.45 6.18 -24.56
C THR A 155 14.91 5.62 -23.21
N GLY A 156 14.14 4.70 -22.61
CA GLY A 156 14.38 4.25 -21.24
C GLY A 156 14.66 2.76 -21.12
N ALA A 157 14.10 1.93 -22.02
CA ALA A 157 14.27 0.49 -21.96
C ALA A 157 15.66 0.04 -22.39
N SER A 158 16.22 -0.89 -21.62
CA SER A 158 17.46 -1.58 -21.99
C SER A 158 17.30 -2.35 -23.30
N SER A 159 18.43 -2.66 -23.94
CA SER A 159 18.43 -3.52 -25.15
C SER A 159 17.83 -4.91 -24.90
N ALA A 160 17.94 -5.44 -23.67
CA ALA A 160 17.31 -6.70 -23.30
C ALA A 160 15.78 -6.60 -23.35
N LYS A 161 15.21 -5.59 -22.69
CA LYS A 161 13.76 -5.34 -22.69
C LYS A 161 13.22 -5.03 -24.08
N TRP A 162 13.93 -4.18 -24.82
CA TRP A 162 13.53 -3.85 -26.19
C TRP A 162 13.47 -5.07 -27.11
N LYS A 163 14.46 -5.97 -27.02
CA LYS A 163 14.48 -7.23 -27.78
C LYS A 163 13.38 -8.20 -27.34
N ALA A 164 13.01 -8.21 -26.07
CA ALA A 164 11.92 -9.04 -25.56
C ALA A 164 10.54 -8.58 -26.06
N GLY A 165 10.41 -7.32 -26.48
CA GLY A 165 9.13 -6.72 -26.91
C GLY A 165 8.20 -6.47 -25.72
N ASP A 166 7.04 -5.88 -26.00
CA ASP A 166 6.01 -5.64 -24.97
C ASP A 166 5.62 -6.96 -24.29
N GLN A 167 5.51 -6.92 -22.96
CA GLN A 167 5.27 -8.11 -22.15
C GLN A 167 3.84 -8.18 -21.63
N SER A 168 3.32 -9.39 -21.47
CA SER A 168 2.00 -9.67 -20.89
C SER A 168 2.11 -10.87 -19.96
N PHE A 169 1.70 -10.69 -18.71
CA PHE A 169 1.79 -11.69 -17.66
C PHE A 169 0.40 -11.92 -17.06
N PRO A 170 -0.26 -13.05 -17.35
CA PRO A 170 -1.49 -13.40 -16.65
C PRO A 170 -1.15 -13.66 -15.17
N VAL A 171 -2.07 -13.29 -14.28
CA VAL A 171 -1.91 -13.53 -12.82
C VAL A 171 -1.70 -15.02 -12.51
N SER A 172 -2.16 -15.91 -13.40
CA SER A 172 -1.92 -17.35 -13.29
C SER A 172 -0.45 -17.79 -13.46
N GLU A 173 0.43 -16.91 -13.89
CA GLU A 173 1.87 -17.18 -14.02
C GLU A 173 2.69 -16.50 -12.93
N LEU A 174 2.02 -15.73 -12.04
CA LEU A 174 2.67 -14.94 -11.01
C LEU A 174 2.60 -15.64 -9.66
N THR A 175 3.71 -15.58 -8.92
CA THR A 175 3.82 -16.01 -7.52
C THR A 175 3.87 -14.83 -6.55
N GLY A 176 4.07 -13.61 -7.06
CA GLY A 176 4.07 -12.40 -6.24
C GLY A 176 4.58 -11.18 -7.00
N VAL A 177 4.88 -10.12 -6.25
CA VAL A 177 5.45 -8.87 -6.76
C VAL A 177 6.45 -8.35 -5.74
N GLU A 178 7.59 -7.88 -6.23
CA GLU A 178 8.56 -7.10 -5.47
C GLU A 178 8.35 -5.62 -5.85
N TRP A 179 7.99 -4.80 -4.88
CA TRP A 179 8.00 -3.34 -5.04
C TRP A 179 9.16 -2.78 -4.24
N ARG A 180 10.04 -2.03 -4.92
CA ARG A 180 11.16 -1.33 -4.30
C ARG A 180 10.95 0.16 -4.48
N SER A 181 10.90 0.90 -3.37
CA SER A 181 10.46 2.30 -3.37
C SER A 181 11.20 3.15 -4.41
N PRO A 182 10.52 4.04 -5.16
CA PRO A 182 11.18 4.99 -6.06
C PRO A 182 12.09 6.00 -5.32
N GLU A 183 12.03 6.01 -3.99
CA GLU A 183 12.82 6.89 -3.14
C GLU A 183 14.12 6.24 -2.65
N VAL A 184 14.38 4.98 -3.01
CA VAL A 184 15.65 4.29 -2.77
C VAL A 184 16.42 4.06 -4.06
N PHE A 185 17.71 3.71 -3.95
CA PHE A 185 18.51 3.35 -5.11
C PHE A 185 17.94 2.09 -5.79
N GLU A 186 17.89 2.13 -7.13
CA GLU A 186 17.32 1.07 -7.98
C GLU A 186 15.86 0.73 -7.65
N GLY A 187 15.04 1.75 -7.37
CA GLY A 187 13.59 1.59 -7.26
C GLY A 187 12.98 0.92 -8.50
N HIS A 188 12.10 -0.05 -8.31
CA HIS A 188 11.49 -0.82 -9.39
C HIS A 188 10.22 -1.54 -8.92
N LEU A 189 9.45 -2.05 -9.88
CA LEU A 189 8.44 -3.08 -9.65
C LEU A 189 8.82 -4.31 -10.48
N ARG A 190 8.98 -5.46 -9.83
CA ARG A 190 9.29 -6.74 -10.46
C ARG A 190 8.19 -7.76 -10.17
N LEU A 191 7.71 -8.44 -11.22
CA LEU A 191 6.77 -9.54 -11.11
C LEU A 191 7.54 -10.84 -10.83
N LEU A 192 7.10 -11.60 -9.82
CA LEU A 192 7.71 -12.87 -9.46
C LEU A 192 6.98 -14.00 -10.16
N ARG A 193 7.71 -14.90 -10.83
CA ARG A 193 7.16 -15.98 -11.70
C ARG A 193 7.56 -17.39 -11.25
N GLY A 194 8.06 -17.54 -10.03
CA GLY A 194 8.58 -18.82 -9.50
C GLY A 194 10.01 -19.18 -9.95
N GLU A 195 10.52 -18.59 -11.04
CA GLU A 195 11.91 -18.72 -11.47
C GLU A 195 12.70 -17.42 -11.24
N PRO A 196 14.01 -17.51 -10.92
CA PRO A 196 14.85 -16.32 -10.74
C PRO A 196 14.97 -15.53 -12.06
N GLY A 197 14.61 -14.25 -12.02
CA GLY A 197 14.89 -13.31 -13.10
C GLY A 197 16.35 -12.81 -13.09
N PRO A 198 16.76 -12.01 -14.09
CA PRO A 198 18.03 -11.30 -14.06
C PRO A 198 18.22 -10.49 -12.78
N ALA A 199 19.43 -10.48 -12.22
CA ALA A 199 19.73 -9.77 -10.97
C ALA A 199 19.37 -8.27 -11.05
N GLN A 200 19.76 -7.61 -12.15
CA GLN A 200 19.46 -6.21 -12.40
C GLN A 200 18.05 -6.04 -12.96
N ALA A 201 17.21 -5.25 -12.29
CA ALA A 201 15.83 -4.98 -12.71
C ALA A 201 15.74 -4.30 -14.08
N ASP A 202 16.74 -3.52 -14.47
CA ASP A 202 16.80 -2.89 -15.81
C ASP A 202 16.99 -3.92 -16.94
N GLN A 203 17.50 -5.12 -16.63
CA GLN A 203 17.72 -6.18 -17.61
C GLN A 203 16.60 -7.24 -17.61
N ASP A 204 15.64 -7.13 -16.69
CA ASP A 204 14.57 -8.11 -16.48
C ASP A 204 13.27 -7.70 -17.18
N PRO A 205 12.79 -8.41 -18.23
CA PRO A 205 11.52 -8.11 -18.89
C PRO A 205 10.30 -8.20 -17.97
N ALA A 206 10.41 -8.88 -16.82
CA ALA A 206 9.37 -8.94 -15.79
C ALA A 206 9.47 -7.79 -14.77
N ALA A 207 10.29 -6.78 -15.02
CA ALA A 207 10.39 -5.59 -14.17
C ALA A 207 10.27 -4.28 -14.96
N VAL A 208 9.80 -3.24 -14.28
CA VAL A 208 9.87 -1.84 -14.71
C VAL A 208 10.69 -1.05 -13.69
N VAL A 209 11.59 -0.19 -14.15
CA VAL A 209 12.45 0.60 -13.26
C VAL A 209 11.89 1.99 -13.02
N PHE A 210 12.07 2.48 -11.80
CA PHE A 210 11.65 3.82 -11.42
C PHE A 210 12.79 4.81 -11.70
N GLY A 211 12.44 6.09 -11.76
CA GLY A 211 13.37 7.17 -12.03
C GLY A 211 12.82 8.50 -11.57
N LEU A 212 13.57 9.58 -11.72
CA LEU A 212 13.13 10.90 -11.29
C LEU A 212 11.81 11.29 -11.98
N GLY A 213 10.73 11.35 -11.20
CA GLY A 213 9.37 11.64 -11.70
C GLY A 213 8.60 10.45 -12.28
N TYR A 214 9.17 9.24 -12.27
CA TYR A 214 8.57 8.01 -12.80
C TYR A 214 8.40 6.94 -11.71
N GLY A 215 7.35 6.13 -11.84
CA GLY A 215 6.98 5.11 -10.85
C GLY A 215 6.63 5.66 -9.47
N PRO A 216 5.95 6.82 -9.35
CA PRO A 216 5.77 7.46 -8.06
C PRO A 216 4.95 6.59 -7.12
N VAL A 217 5.24 6.68 -5.80
CA VAL A 217 4.63 5.83 -4.75
C VAL A 217 3.10 5.74 -4.87
N HIS A 218 2.43 6.88 -5.11
CA HIS A 218 0.97 6.96 -5.19
C HIS A 218 0.34 6.25 -6.39
N GLU A 219 1.11 5.80 -7.37
CA GLU A 219 0.63 5.00 -8.49
C GLU A 219 1.23 3.58 -8.46
N SER A 220 2.54 3.46 -8.22
CA SER A 220 3.25 2.19 -8.30
C SER A 220 2.96 1.24 -7.12
N LEU A 221 2.75 1.76 -5.91
CA LEU A 221 2.44 0.93 -4.75
C LEU A 221 0.99 0.40 -4.79
N PRO A 222 -0.05 1.21 -5.07
CA PRO A 222 -1.40 0.67 -5.27
C PRO A 222 -1.47 -0.37 -6.40
N PHE A 223 -0.69 -0.17 -7.47
CA PHE A 223 -0.53 -1.15 -8.53
C PHE A 223 0.04 -2.48 -8.02
N ALA A 224 1.16 -2.44 -7.28
CA ALA A 224 1.76 -3.64 -6.70
C ALA A 224 0.78 -4.36 -5.76
N ALA A 225 0.08 -3.62 -4.90
CA ALA A 225 -0.92 -4.15 -3.97
C ALA A 225 -2.06 -4.88 -4.69
N ALA A 226 -2.59 -4.30 -5.77
CA ALA A 226 -3.66 -4.90 -6.57
C ALA A 226 -3.20 -6.21 -7.25
N VAL A 227 -1.99 -6.23 -7.79
CA VAL A 227 -1.39 -7.44 -8.39
C VAL A 227 -1.20 -8.52 -7.31
N LEU A 228 -0.61 -8.16 -6.16
CA LEU A 228 -0.38 -9.09 -5.05
C LEU A 228 -1.69 -9.71 -4.55
N ALA A 229 -2.73 -8.89 -4.40
CA ALA A 229 -4.05 -9.35 -4.00
C ALA A 229 -4.70 -10.28 -5.03
N ALA A 230 -4.48 -10.06 -6.33
CA ALA A 230 -4.96 -10.95 -7.37
C ALA A 230 -4.23 -12.31 -7.33
N VAL A 231 -2.91 -12.30 -7.13
CA VAL A 231 -2.10 -13.52 -6.96
C VAL A 231 -2.57 -14.34 -5.76
N ARG A 232 -2.74 -13.71 -4.58
CA ARG A 232 -3.20 -14.43 -3.38
C ARG A 232 -4.62 -15.00 -3.51
N ARG A 233 -5.55 -14.27 -4.16
CA ARG A 233 -6.94 -14.74 -4.35
C ARG A 233 -7.04 -15.98 -5.24
N ARG A 234 -6.14 -16.13 -6.21
CA ARG A 234 -6.08 -17.33 -7.05
C ARG A 234 -5.64 -18.56 -6.24
N GLY A 235 -4.76 -18.37 -5.25
CA GLY A 235 -4.06 -19.47 -4.57
C GLY A 235 -2.85 -19.97 -5.37
N PRO A 236 -2.05 -20.90 -4.79
CA PRO A 236 -0.91 -21.50 -5.49
C PRO A 236 -1.36 -22.23 -6.76
N ALA A 237 -0.49 -22.23 -7.77
CA ALA A 237 -0.67 -22.96 -9.02
C ALA A 237 -0.52 -24.47 -8.83
#